data_AF-A0AA38JB51-F1
#
_entry.id   AF-A0AA38JB51-F1
#
_cell.length_a   1.000
_cell.length_b   1.000
_cell.length_c   1.000
_cell.angle_alpha   90.00
_cell.angle_beta   90.00
_cell.angle_gamma   90.00
#
_symmetry.space_group_name_H-M   'P 1'
#
loop_
_entity.id
_entity.type
_entity.pdbx_description
1 polymer ?
#
loop_
_entity_poly.entity_id
_entity_poly.type
_entity_poly.pdbx_seq_one_letter_code
_entity_poly.pdbx_strand_id
1 'polypeptide(L)'
;EFANRHPTITFAHAIPGAVRTNLFASAETSALTKKAMGLSMTLLGFLLTSPEDCGEYMLNGIVNVANAPGAWRINSHGEDLGKKRYYGSEEERKKLWQHTVEATSSKS
;
A
#
# COMPACT_ATOMS: atom_id res chain seq x y z
N GLU A 1 14.99 3.69 1.12
CA GLU A 1 16.32 3.48 0.54
C GLU A 1 16.29 3.64 -0.97
N PHE A 2 15.39 2.94 -1.66
CA PHE A 2 15.28 3.04 -3.12
C PHE A 2 15.12 4.49 -3.63
N ALA A 3 14.23 5.28 -3.04
CA ALA A 3 14.10 6.70 -3.39
C ALA A 3 15.39 7.53 -3.17
N ASN A 4 16.20 7.22 -2.15
CA ASN A 4 17.47 7.94 -1.90
C ASN A 4 18.52 7.65 -2.98
N ARG A 5 18.41 6.52 -3.67
CA ARG A 5 19.33 6.10 -4.74
C ARG A 5 18.90 6.62 -6.11
N HIS A 6 17.67 7.12 -6.21
CA HIS A 6 17.08 7.67 -7.43
C HIS A 6 16.51 9.06 -7.14
N PRO A 7 17.37 10.08 -6.92
CA PRO A 7 16.97 11.37 -6.37
C PRO A 7 16.08 12.20 -7.31
N THR A 8 15.93 11.79 -8.57
CA THR A 8 15.09 12.44 -9.58
C THR A 8 13.75 11.75 -9.79
N ILE A 9 13.49 10.62 -9.13
CA ILE A 9 12.29 9.81 -9.31
C ILE A 9 11.41 9.90 -8.06
N THR A 10 10.10 9.98 -8.30
CA THR A 10 9.10 9.91 -7.23
C THR A 10 8.68 8.46 -6.98
N PHE A 11 8.68 8.06 -5.71
CA PHE A 11 8.16 6.78 -5.26
C PHE A 11 7.05 7.01 -4.25
N ALA A 12 5.87 6.46 -4.52
CA ALA A 12 4.72 6.56 -3.65
C ALA A 12 4.34 5.19 -3.10
N HIS A 13 4.08 5.11 -1.79
CA HIS A 13 3.50 3.94 -1.15
C HIS A 13 2.15 4.31 -0.56
N ALA A 14 1.08 3.66 -1.04
CA ALA A 14 -0.28 3.92 -0.58
C ALA A 14 -0.75 2.88 0.45
N ILE A 15 -1.57 3.33 1.42
CA ILE A 15 -2.39 2.47 2.26
C ILE A 15 -3.87 2.78 1.96
N PRO A 16 -4.55 2.00 1.09
CA PRO A 16 -5.89 2.34 0.60
C PRO A 16 -7.01 2.16 1.63
N GLY A 17 -6.72 1.55 2.79
CA GLY A 17 -7.71 1.26 3.82
C GLY A 17 -8.57 0.03 3.49
N ALA A 18 -9.75 -0.04 4.10
CA ALA A 18 -10.69 -1.14 3.89
C ALA A 18 -11.57 -0.86 2.66
N VAL A 19 -11.20 -1.44 1.52
CA VAL A 19 -11.88 -1.26 0.24
C VAL A 19 -12.75 -2.49 -0.08
N ARG A 20 -13.97 -2.25 -0.55
CA ARG A 20 -14.94 -3.30 -0.90
C ARG A 20 -14.57 -3.98 -2.23
N THR A 21 -13.51 -4.79 -2.20
CA THR A 21 -13.02 -5.56 -3.36
C THR A 21 -13.41 -7.04 -3.28
N ASN A 22 -13.21 -7.81 -4.36
CA ASN A 22 -13.43 -9.26 -4.35
C ASN A 22 -12.27 -10.07 -3.72
N LEU A 23 -11.22 -9.42 -3.21
CA LEU A 23 -9.96 -10.06 -2.83
C LEU A 23 -10.15 -11.29 -1.93
N PHE A 24 -11.06 -11.19 -0.98
CA PHE A 24 -11.36 -12.27 -0.04
C PHE A 24 -12.16 -13.42 -0.63
N ALA A 25 -13.02 -13.16 -1.63
CA ALA A 25 -13.72 -14.22 -2.35
C ALA A 25 -12.76 -15.02 -3.24
N SER A 26 -11.73 -14.35 -3.76
CA SER A 26 -10.70 -14.91 -4.65
C SER A 26 -9.57 -15.63 -3.91
N ALA A 27 -9.48 -15.49 -2.58
CA ALA A 27 -8.42 -16.12 -1.79
C ALA A 27 -8.55 -17.66 -1.77
N GLU A 28 -7.42 -18.38 -1.79
CA GLU A 28 -7.38 -19.83 -1.61
C GLU A 28 -7.61 -20.20 -0.14
N THR A 29 -8.89 -20.20 0.27
CA THR A 29 -9.31 -20.51 1.63
C THR A 29 -10.47 -21.51 1.64
N SER A 30 -10.79 -22.03 2.82
CA SER A 30 -11.91 -22.96 2.98
C SER A 30 -13.24 -22.35 2.52
N ALA A 31 -14.15 -23.19 2.02
CA ALA A 31 -15.49 -22.75 1.60
C ALA A 31 -16.27 -22.04 2.73
N LEU A 32 -16.08 -22.48 3.99
CA LEU A 32 -16.68 -21.84 5.16
C LEU A 32 -16.15 -20.41 5.35
N THR A 33 -14.83 -20.22 5.23
CA THR A 33 -14.19 -18.90 5.30
C THR A 33 -14.75 -17.98 4.21
N LYS A 34 -14.82 -18.45 2.96
CA LYS A 34 -15.40 -17.66 1.85
C LYS A 34 -16.83 -17.25 2.12
N LYS A 35 -17.67 -18.17 2.63
CA LYS A 35 -19.07 -17.88 2.95
C LYS A 35 -19.20 -16.86 4.09
N ALA A 36 -18.39 -17.00 5.14
CA ALA A 36 -18.36 -16.05 6.25
C ALA A 36 -17.94 -14.64 5.79
N MET A 37 -16.93 -14.55 4.93
CA MET A 37 -16.45 -13.28 4.37
C MET A 37 -17.44 -12.65 3.39
N GLY A 38 -18.10 -13.46 2.56
CA GLY A 38 -19.17 -12.98 1.68
C GLY A 38 -20.34 -12.40 2.47
N LEU A 39 -20.74 -13.08 3.56
CA LEU A 39 -21.78 -12.58 4.46
C LEU A 39 -21.34 -11.29 5.16
N SER A 40 -20.11 -11.20 5.66
CA SER A 40 -19.61 -9.97 6.28
C SER A 40 -19.55 -8.80 5.30
N MET A 41 -19.14 -9.04 4.04
CA MET A 41 -19.15 -8.00 3.01
C MET A 41 -20.57 -7.55 2.65
N THR A 42 -21.54 -8.45 2.68
CA THR A 42 -22.96 -8.12 2.43
C THR A 42 -23.53 -7.27 3.57
N LEU A 43 -23.23 -7.63 4.82
CA LEU A 43 -23.79 -6.96 6.01
C LEU A 43 -23.09 -5.66 6.35
N LEU A 44 -21.77 -5.59 6.18
CA LEU A 44 -20.93 -4.48 6.65
C LEU A 44 -20.25 -3.72 5.52
N GLY A 45 -20.46 -4.11 4.25
CA GLY A 45 -19.80 -3.51 3.10
C GLY A 45 -20.11 -2.04 2.87
N PHE A 46 -21.18 -1.50 3.47
CA PHE A 46 -21.51 -0.08 3.44
C PHE A 46 -20.55 0.78 4.29
N LEU A 47 -19.81 0.17 5.22
CA LEU A 47 -18.78 0.84 6.04
C LEU A 47 -17.42 0.91 5.34
N LEU A 48 -17.27 0.21 4.20
CA LEU A 48 -16.02 0.14 3.44
C LEU A 48 -16.05 1.14 2.31
N THR A 49 -14.87 1.66 1.95
CA THR A 49 -14.69 2.53 0.78
C THR A 49 -15.03 1.75 -0.49
N SER A 50 -15.74 2.38 -1.43
CA SER A 50 -15.97 1.78 -2.74
C SER A 50 -14.66 1.68 -3.54
N PRO A 51 -14.50 0.72 -4.46
CA PRO A 51 -13.34 0.69 -5.35
C PRO A 51 -13.16 1.98 -6.15
N GLU A 52 -14.27 2.61 -6.56
CA GLU A 52 -14.29 3.85 -7.33
C GLU A 52 -13.74 5.02 -6.51
N ASP A 53 -14.28 5.27 -5.31
CA ASP A 53 -13.79 6.34 -4.41
C ASP A 53 -12.33 6.10 -4.03
N CYS A 54 -11.96 4.85 -3.74
CA CYS A 54 -10.56 4.49 -3.50
C CYS A 54 -9.69 4.84 -4.71
N GLY A 55 -10.15 4.57 -5.93
CA GLY A 55 -9.45 4.90 -7.15
C GLY A 55 -9.21 6.40 -7.28
N GLU A 56 -10.23 7.22 -7.03
CA GLU A 56 -10.12 8.68 -7.03
C GLU A 56 -9.13 9.19 -5.98
N TYR A 57 -9.21 8.68 -4.75
CA TYR A 57 -8.27 9.02 -3.68
C TYR A 57 -6.83 8.64 -4.04
N MET A 58 -6.60 7.44 -4.57
CA MET A 58 -5.24 7.00 -4.95
C MET A 58 -4.71 7.82 -6.12
N LEU A 59 -5.55 8.16 -7.10
CA LEU A 59 -5.17 8.99 -8.22
C LEU A 59 -4.78 10.40 -7.76
N ASN A 60 -5.59 11.02 -6.88
CA ASN A 60 -5.25 12.29 -6.26
C ASN A 60 -3.92 12.23 -5.51
N GLY A 61 -3.68 11.15 -4.76
CA GLY A 61 -2.43 10.92 -4.05
C GLY A 61 -1.21 10.86 -4.97
N ILE A 62 -1.36 10.25 -6.16
CA ILE A 62 -0.27 10.17 -7.14
C ILE A 62 -0.06 11.51 -7.86
N VAL A 63 -1.13 12.14 -8.35
CA VAL A 63 -1.03 13.31 -9.24
C VAL A 63 -0.77 14.60 -8.47
N ASN A 64 -1.43 14.78 -7.33
CA ASN A 64 -1.43 16.06 -6.62
C ASN A 64 -0.55 16.04 -5.37
N VAL A 65 -0.44 14.89 -4.68
CA VAL A 65 0.30 14.79 -3.42
C VAL A 65 1.75 14.36 -3.64
N ALA A 66 1.99 13.23 -4.32
CA ALA A 66 3.32 12.76 -4.65
C ALA A 66 3.89 13.47 -5.89
N ASN A 67 3.97 14.80 -5.83
CA ASN A 67 4.26 15.65 -7.00
C ASN A 67 5.73 16.05 -7.17
N ALA A 68 6.63 15.56 -6.31
CA ALA A 68 8.07 15.84 -6.38
C ALA A 68 8.90 14.58 -6.11
N PRO A 69 10.18 14.53 -6.54
CA PRO A 69 11.06 13.40 -6.28
C PRO A 69 11.19 13.07 -4.79
N GLY A 70 11.37 11.78 -4.49
CA GLY A 70 11.49 11.30 -3.12
C GLY A 70 10.49 10.18 -2.76
N ALA A 71 10.38 9.89 -1.47
CA ALA A 71 9.50 8.84 -0.95
C ALA A 71 8.26 9.43 -0.28
N TRP A 72 7.09 9.12 -0.82
CA TRP A 72 5.80 9.60 -0.35
C TRP A 72 4.99 8.45 0.25
N ARG A 73 4.18 8.77 1.27
CA ARG A 73 3.27 7.82 1.90
C ARG A 73 1.87 8.38 1.79
N ILE A 74 0.98 7.68 1.10
CA ILE A 74 -0.38 8.14 0.80
C ILE A 74 -1.35 7.36 1.70
N ASN A 75 -2.25 8.06 2.39
CA ASN A 75 -3.26 7.45 3.25
C ASN A 75 -4.51 7.00 2.46
N SER A 76 -5.53 6.47 3.16
CA SER A 76 -6.76 5.93 2.53
C SER A 76 -7.65 6.97 1.87
N HIS A 77 -7.36 8.27 2.04
CA HIS A 77 -8.07 9.39 1.43
C HIS A 77 -7.20 10.12 0.40
N GLY A 78 -6.06 9.55 0.02
CA GLY A 78 -5.19 10.16 -0.99
C GLY A 78 -4.31 11.28 -0.47
N GLU A 79 -4.14 11.42 0.84
CA GLU A 79 -3.39 12.52 1.46
C GLU A 79 -1.99 12.08 1.92
N ASP A 80 -1.08 13.03 2.14
CA ASP A 80 0.26 12.73 2.66
C ASP A 80 0.19 12.29 4.13
N LEU A 81 0.65 11.07 4.39
CA LEU A 81 0.77 10.48 5.72
C LEU A 81 2.05 10.95 6.43
N GLY A 82 3.02 11.49 5.69
CA GLY A 82 4.31 11.96 6.19
C GLY A 82 5.01 10.91 7.04
N LYS A 83 5.43 11.29 8.25
CA LYS A 83 6.09 10.40 9.23
C LYS A 83 5.15 9.79 10.26
N LYS A 84 3.82 9.94 10.12
CA LYS A 84 2.85 9.32 11.04
C LYS A 84 3.03 7.80 11.02
N ARG A 85 3.23 7.21 12.21
CA ARG A 85 3.50 5.76 12.37
C ARG A 85 4.61 5.27 11.44
N TYR A 86 5.65 6.08 11.23
CA TYR A 86 6.85 5.68 10.52
C TYR A 86 7.77 4.96 11.49
N TYR A 87 8.08 3.71 11.19
CA TYR A 87 8.98 2.88 11.99
C TYR A 87 10.24 2.58 11.21
N GLY A 88 11.35 2.39 11.92
CA GLY A 88 12.65 2.15 11.36
C GLY A 88 13.49 3.42 11.24
N SER A 89 14.72 3.32 11.74
CA SER A 89 15.81 4.26 11.56
C SER A 89 16.35 4.21 10.13
N GLU A 90 17.19 5.19 9.79
CA GLU A 90 17.95 5.18 8.54
C GLU A 90 18.83 3.93 8.41
N GLU A 91 19.48 3.51 9.49
CA GLU A 91 20.36 2.36 9.48
C GLU A 91 19.60 1.05 9.26
N GLU A 92 18.43 0.87 9.90
CA GLU A 92 17.56 -0.29 9.65
C GLU A 92 17.07 -0.31 8.20
N ARG A 93 16.73 0.85 7.63
CA ARG A 93 16.32 0.97 6.23
C ARG A 93 17.44 0.60 5.25
N LYS A 94 18.69 0.99 5.54
CA LYS A 94 19.87 0.60 4.74
C LYS A 94 20.14 -0.89 4.83
N LYS A 95 20.10 -1.47 6.03
CA LYS A 95 20.27 -2.91 6.26
C LYS A 95 19.20 -3.73 5.56
N LEU A 96 17.93 -3.31 5.63
CA LEU A 96 16.84 -3.96 4.91
C LEU A 96 17.10 -3.97 3.39
N TRP A 97 17.58 -2.86 2.84
CA TRP A 97 17.92 -2.81 1.42
C TRP A 97 19.08 -3.73 1.06
N GLN A 98 20.17 -3.71 1.83
CA GLN A 98 21.31 -4.60 1.61
C GLN A 98 20.87 -6.07 1.61
N HIS A 99 20.10 -6.47 2.63
CA HIS A 99 19.55 -7.82 2.70
C HIS A 99 18.64 -8.14 1.51
N THR A 100 17.81 -7.20 1.08
CA THR A 100 16.94 -7.37 -0.10
C THR A 100 17.75 -7.62 -1.37
N VAL A 101 18.83 -6.86 -1.58
CA VAL A 101 19.75 -7.04 -2.71
C VAL A 101 20.42 -8.42 -2.63
N GLU A 102 20.95 -8.80 -1.47
CA GLU A 102 21.57 -10.12 -1.25
C GLU A 102 20.61 -11.28 -1.52
N ALA A 103 19.36 -11.16 -1.05
CA ALA A 103 18.34 -12.20 -1.19
C ALA A 103 17.79 -12.34 -2.62
N THR A 104 17.80 -11.25 -3.40
CA THR A 104 17.26 -11.21 -4.76
C THR A 104 18.32 -11.29 -5.84
N SER A 105 19.59 -11.10 -5.49
CA SER A 105 20.71 -11.35 -6.42
C SER A 105 20.84 -12.85 -6.61
N SER A 106 20.47 -13.33 -7.79
CA SER A 106 20.77 -14.69 -8.21
C SER A 106 22.27 -14.92 -8.11
N LYS A 107 22.69 -16.02 -7.48
CA LYS A 107 24.02 -16.61 -7.74
C LYS A 107 24.00 -17.09 -9.19
N SER A 108 24.31 -16.22 -10.13
CA SER A 108 24.63 -16.59 -11.52
C SER A 108 26.00 -17.24 -11.56
#